data_AF-A0AAW9TT14-F1
#
_entry.id   AF-A0AAW9TT14-F1
#
_cell.length_a   1.000
_cell.length_b   1.000
_cell.length_c   1.000
_cell.angle_alpha   90.00
_cell.angle_beta   90.00
_cell.angle_gamma   90.00
#
_symmetry.space_group_name_H-M   'P 1'
#
loop_
_entity.id
_entity.type
_entity.pdbx_description
1 polymer ?
#
loop_
_entity_poly.entity_id
_entity_poly.type
_entity_poly.pdbx_seq_one_letter_code
_entity_poly.pdbx_strand_id
1 'polypeptide(L)'
;MEESQAISRPQRASDYPGRQMDCIAALRPAVSELAATSQESIVAAMGGELTDDLLALARRAEAAGWTFEEASAAIEELAREYEGAKGTIFD
;
A
#
# COMPACT_ATOMS: atom_id res chain seq x y z
N MET A 1 -7.96 -3.93 20.82
CA MET A 1 -7.01 -2.81 20.73
C MET A 1 -6.50 -2.89 19.31
N GLU A 2 -7.15 -2.23 18.36
CA GLU A 2 -6.62 -2.15 17.00
C GLU A 2 -5.37 -1.28 17.06
N GLU A 3 -4.23 -1.95 17.11
CA GLU A 3 -2.94 -1.31 16.88
C GLU A 3 -3.03 -0.68 15.50
N SER A 4 -3.26 0.64 15.45
CA SER A 4 -3.21 1.40 14.22
C SER A 4 -1.82 1.16 13.64
N GLN A 5 -1.68 0.24 12.68
CA GLN A 5 -0.39 -0.16 12.15
C GLN A 5 0.32 1.10 11.66
N ALA A 6 1.33 1.50 12.43
CA ALA A 6 2.04 2.73 12.15
C ALA A 6 2.82 2.53 10.86
N ILE A 7 2.49 3.32 9.84
CA ILE A 7 3.24 3.32 8.59
C ILE A 7 4.65 3.80 8.92
N SER A 8 5.64 2.93 8.65
CA SER A 8 7.04 3.26 8.89
C SER A 8 7.41 4.51 8.08
N ARG A 9 8.01 5.50 8.72
CA ARG A 9 8.48 6.73 8.05
C ARG A 9 9.65 6.45 7.10
N PRO A 10 9.85 7.28 6.07
CA PRO A 10 11.00 7.13 5.17
C PRO A 10 12.34 7.29 5.91
N GLN A 11 13.38 6.66 5.38
CA GLN A 11 14.73 6.77 5.94
C GLN A 11 15.27 8.21 5.87
N ARG A 12 14.94 8.93 4.79
CA ARG A 12 15.31 10.33 4.53
C ARG A 12 14.15 11.06 3.86
N ALA A 13 14.05 12.36 4.11
CA ALA A 13 13.04 13.22 3.48
C ALA A 13 13.32 13.50 1.99
N SER A 14 14.59 13.44 1.58
CA SER A 14 15.00 13.56 0.18
C SER A 14 14.92 12.22 -0.54
N ASP A 15 14.92 12.26 -1.87
CA ASP A 15 14.98 11.05 -2.69
C ASP A 15 16.25 10.22 -2.41
N TYR A 16 16.10 8.89 -2.34
CA TYR A 16 17.21 7.96 -2.12
C TYR A 16 16.97 6.64 -2.86
N PRO A 17 18.04 5.93 -3.27
CA PRO A 17 17.90 4.65 -3.94
C PRO A 17 17.17 3.65 -3.02
N GLY A 18 16.06 3.08 -3.51
CA GLY A 18 15.23 2.14 -2.75
C GLY A 18 14.07 2.78 -1.98
N ARG A 19 13.88 4.11 -2.05
CA ARG A 19 12.79 4.81 -1.36
C ARG A 19 11.41 4.25 -1.67
N GLN A 20 11.14 3.92 -2.95
CA GLN A 20 9.89 3.28 -3.35
C GLN A 20 9.72 1.89 -2.69
N MET A 21 10.77 1.07 -2.64
CA MET A 21 10.74 -0.25 -2.00
C MET A 21 10.48 -0.16 -0.50
N ASP A 22 11.06 0.84 0.17
CA ASP A 22 10.79 1.09 1.58
C ASP A 22 9.34 1.57 1.80
N CYS A 23 8.79 2.38 0.88
CA CYS A 23 7.38 2.79 0.92
C CYS A 23 6.45 1.57 0.79
N ILE A 24 6.74 0.67 -0.16
CA ILE A 24 6.03 -0.60 -0.34
C ILE A 24 6.11 -1.44 0.94
N ALA A 25 7.30 -1.63 1.51
CA ALA A 25 7.47 -2.39 2.74
C ALA A 25 6.70 -1.77 3.92
N ALA A 26 6.64 -0.44 4.00
CA ALA A 26 5.90 0.29 5.02
C ALA A 26 4.37 0.17 4.87
N LEU A 27 3.88 0.10 3.63
CA LEU A 27 2.46 0.02 3.29
C LEU A 27 1.93 -1.41 3.21
N ARG A 28 2.80 -2.39 2.95
CA ARG A 28 2.48 -3.81 2.80
C ARG A 28 1.56 -4.35 3.90
N PRO A 29 1.82 -4.15 5.20
CA PRO A 29 0.99 -4.79 6.21
C PRO A 29 -0.43 -4.17 6.24
N ALA A 30 -0.57 -2.86 6.03
CA ALA A 30 -1.87 -2.19 5.95
C ALA A 30 -2.66 -2.55 4.68
N VAL A 31 -1.98 -2.68 3.52
CA VAL A 31 -2.63 -3.19 2.30
C VAL A 31 -3.03 -4.65 2.46
N SER A 32 -2.24 -5.47 3.15
CA SER A 32 -2.57 -6.87 3.45
C SER A 32 -3.86 -6.99 4.25
N GLU A 33 -4.02 -6.16 5.27
CA GLU A 33 -5.23 -6.13 6.10
C GLU A 33 -6.43 -5.69 5.26
N LEU A 34 -6.27 -4.64 4.45
CA LEU A 34 -7.33 -4.20 3.54
C LEU A 34 -7.68 -5.28 2.51
N ALA A 35 -6.71 -6.04 2.02
CA ALA A 35 -6.94 -7.16 1.11
C ALA A 35 -7.72 -8.31 1.75
N ALA A 36 -7.59 -8.47 3.07
CA ALA A 36 -8.33 -9.46 3.84
C ALA A 36 -9.77 -9.01 4.16
N THR A 37 -10.01 -7.70 4.33
CA THR A 37 -11.34 -7.16 4.65
C THR A 37 -12.14 -6.72 3.42
N SER A 38 -11.46 -6.23 2.38
CA SER A 38 -12.03 -5.50 1.25
C SER A 38 -11.32 -5.85 -0.07
N GLN A 39 -11.62 -7.03 -0.61
CA GLN A 39 -11.03 -7.46 -1.89
C GLN A 39 -11.37 -6.49 -3.05
N GLU A 40 -12.55 -5.88 -3.04
CA GLU A 40 -12.97 -4.89 -4.05
C GLU A 40 -12.01 -3.71 -4.14
N SER A 41 -11.50 -3.24 -3.00
CA SER A 41 -10.52 -2.14 -2.97
C SER A 41 -9.21 -2.54 -3.63
N ILE A 42 -8.75 -3.78 -3.43
CA ILE A 42 -7.53 -4.29 -4.09
C ILE A 42 -7.73 -4.38 -5.60
N VAL A 43 -8.88 -4.89 -6.05
CA VAL A 43 -9.18 -4.99 -7.48
C VAL A 43 -9.25 -3.61 -8.15
N ALA A 44 -9.87 -2.62 -7.49
CA ALA A 44 -9.88 -1.24 -7.96
C ALA A 44 -8.44 -0.67 -8.09
N ALA A 45 -7.59 -0.87 -7.08
CA ALA A 45 -6.21 -0.40 -7.10
C ALA A 45 -5.40 -0.99 -8.25
N MET A 46 -5.63 -2.25 -8.63
CA MET A 46 -4.98 -2.83 -9.81
C MET A 46 -5.34 -2.10 -11.11
N GLY A 47 -6.55 -1.56 -11.18
CA GLY A 47 -7.02 -0.73 -12.30
C GLY A 47 -6.55 0.72 -12.23
N GLY A 48 -5.74 1.09 -11.24
CA GLY A 48 -5.31 2.47 -11.00
C GLY A 48 -6.36 3.32 -10.26
N GLU A 49 -7.39 2.69 -9.67
CA GLU A 49 -8.42 3.39 -8.91
C GLU A 49 -8.22 3.18 -7.40
N LEU A 50 -7.95 4.27 -6.68
CA LEU A 50 -7.83 4.24 -5.23
C LEU A 50 -9.21 4.49 -4.60
N THR A 51 -9.77 3.45 -3.97
CA THR A 51 -10.98 3.57 -3.14
C THR A 51 -10.74 4.47 -1.93
N ASP A 52 -11.81 4.87 -1.24
CA ASP A 52 -11.72 5.74 -0.05
C ASP A 52 -10.78 5.16 1.03
N ASP A 53 -10.80 3.84 1.23
CA ASP A 53 -9.90 3.13 2.15
C ASP A 53 -8.42 3.25 1.75
N LEU A 54 -8.14 3.09 0.46
CA LEU A 54 -6.78 3.22 -0.09
C LEU A 54 -6.30 4.67 -0.10
N LEU A 55 -7.20 5.60 -0.37
CA LEU A 55 -6.94 7.03 -0.27
C LEU A 55 -6.60 7.42 1.17
N ALA A 56 -7.36 6.91 2.14
CA ALA A 56 -7.10 7.09 3.56
C ALA A 56 -5.75 6.47 3.97
N LEU A 57 -5.35 5.36 3.35
CA LEU A 57 -4.04 4.75 3.58
C LEU A 57 -2.90 5.62 3.01
N ALA A 58 -3.04 6.11 1.78
CA ALA A 58 -2.07 7.01 1.16
C ALA A 58 -1.90 8.31 1.97
N ARG A 59 -3.00 8.87 2.47
CA ARG A 59 -2.98 10.05 3.36
C ARG A 59 -2.26 9.78 4.69
N ARG A 60 -2.42 8.57 5.26
CA ARG A 60 -1.67 8.16 6.45
C ARG A 60 -0.17 8.05 6.14
N ALA A 61 0.20 7.57 4.96
CA ALA A 61 1.59 7.52 4.52
C ALA A 61 2.19 8.94 4.36
N GLU A 62 1.42 9.87 3.81
CA GLU A 62 1.80 11.29 3.75
C GLU A 62 2.07 11.87 5.14
N ALA A 63 1.19 11.58 6.11
CA ALA A 63 1.40 12.02 7.49
C ALA A 63 2.66 11.43 8.14
N ALA A 64 3.09 10.24 7.70
CA ALA A 64 4.34 9.61 8.13
C ALA A 64 5.60 10.18 7.42
N GLY A 65 5.42 10.93 6.33
CA GLY A 65 6.48 11.59 5.57
C GLY A 65 6.71 11.05 4.16
N TRP A 66 5.89 10.10 3.69
CA TRP A 66 5.91 9.66 2.29
C TRP A 66 5.22 10.69 1.40
N THR A 67 5.43 10.61 0.08
CA THR A 67 4.60 11.39 -0.84
C THR A 67 3.35 10.58 -1.23
N PHE A 68 2.27 11.28 -1.58
CA PHE A 68 1.06 10.63 -2.06
C PHE A 68 1.30 9.77 -3.31
N GLU A 69 2.15 10.24 -4.22
CA GLU A 69 2.48 9.54 -5.46
C GLU A 69 3.20 8.22 -5.20
N GLU A 70 4.20 8.20 -4.32
CA GLU A 70 4.90 6.98 -3.91
C GLU A 70 3.96 6.00 -3.21
N ALA A 71 3.11 6.52 -2.32
CA ALA A 71 2.15 5.70 -1.59
C ALA A 71 1.12 5.08 -2.54
N SER A 72 0.63 5.83 -3.51
CA SER A 72 -0.29 5.35 -4.55
C SER A 72 0.36 4.26 -5.40
N ALA A 73 1.56 4.53 -5.93
CA ALA A 73 2.29 3.54 -6.72
C ALA A 73 2.62 2.27 -5.93
N ALA A 74 2.96 2.41 -4.65
CA ALA A 74 3.21 1.29 -3.74
C ALA A 74 1.95 0.45 -3.49
N ILE A 75 0.81 1.11 -3.27
CA ILE A 75 -0.50 0.47 -3.10
C ILE A 75 -0.87 -0.32 -4.35
N GLU A 76 -0.73 0.26 -5.54
CA GLU A 76 -1.03 -0.40 -6.81
C GLU A 76 -0.14 -1.63 -7.05
N GLU A 77 1.15 -1.52 -6.72
CA GLU A 77 2.08 -2.64 -6.83
C GLU A 77 1.71 -3.77 -5.87
N LEU A 78 1.47 -3.43 -4.59
CA LEU A 78 1.01 -4.40 -3.59
C LEU A 78 -0.30 -5.06 -4.02
N ALA A 79 -1.26 -4.31 -4.56
CA ALA A 79 -2.52 -4.86 -5.01
C ALA A 79 -2.34 -5.91 -6.12
N ARG A 80 -1.46 -5.63 -7.09
CA ARG A 80 -1.08 -6.59 -8.12
C ARG A 80 -0.39 -7.83 -7.55
N GLU A 81 0.49 -7.66 -6.56
CA GLU A 81 1.13 -8.78 -5.86
C GLU A 81 0.12 -9.67 -5.14
N TYR A 82 -0.84 -9.09 -4.40
CA TYR A 82 -1.86 -9.84 -3.65
C TYR A 82 -2.76 -10.67 -4.56
N GLU A 83 -3.19 -10.11 -5.68
CA GLU A 83 -4.06 -10.82 -6.62
C GLU A 83 -3.27 -11.83 -7.46
N GLY A 84 -2.02 -11.51 -7.85
CA GLY A 84 -1.11 -12.46 -8.49
C GLY A 84 -0.78 -13.67 -7.61
N ALA A 85 -0.57 -13.45 -6.31
CA ALA A 85 -0.34 -14.51 -5.32
C ALA A 85 -1.59 -15.38 -5.07
N LYS A 86 -2.80 -14.81 -5.15
CA LYS A 86 -4.04 -15.60 -5.12
C LYS A 86 -4.25 -16.41 -6.41
N GLY A 87 -3.93 -15.83 -7.56
CA GLY A 87 -4.10 -16.48 -8.87
C GLY A 87 -3.21 -17.72 -9.05
N THR A 88 -2.08 -17.82 -8.35
CA THR A 88 -1.18 -18.98 -8.40
C THR A 88 -1.63 -20.17 -7.55
N ILE A 89 -2.64 -20.00 -6.70
CA ILE A 89 -3.18 -21.08 -5.84
C ILE A 89 -4.29 -21.87 -6.56
N PHE A 90 -4.83 -21.32 -7.66
CA PHE A 90 -5.82 -21.99 -8.51
C PHE A 90 -5.17 -22.52 -9.80
N ASP A 91 -4.29 -23.52 -9.70
CA ASP A 91 -3.93 -24.43 -10.79
C ASP A 91 -3.98 -25.89 -10.29
#